data_AF-A0AAR2J669-F1
#
_entry.id   AF-A0AAR2J669-F1
#
_cell.length_a   1.000
_cell.length_b   1.000
_cell.length_c   1.000
_cell.angle_alpha   90.00
_cell.angle_beta   90.00
_cell.angle_gamma   90.00
#
_symmetry.space_group_name_H-M   'P 1'
#
loop_
_entity.id
_entity.type
_entity.pdbx_description
1 polymer ?
#
loop_
_entity_poly.entity_id
_entity_poly.type
_entity_poly.pdbx_seq_one_letter_code
_entity_poly.pdbx_strand_id
1 'polypeptide(L)'
;MLCKCKDLKLNPVLKRKPLTFSPIWVLSYVPETSLSRPPWSDLPLLNKEEEQRRHQVVVQKVNTLIESREYGRLFAVVHFASRQWKVTNEDLILIENHIEAECGDRIVLEKVLLVGGEDFTLIGKPLLRYRDLVRVEATVIEKTESWPMVHMRFWKRHRFQKKRSK
;
A
#
# COMPACT_ATOMS: atom_id res chain seq x y z
N MET A 1 -22.01 31.46 34.26
CA MET A 1 -20.94 32.38 34.68
C MET A 1 -20.19 32.85 33.44
N LEU A 2 -20.26 34.15 33.15
CA LEU A 2 -19.47 34.80 32.10
C LEU A 2 -18.08 35.12 32.65
N CYS A 3 -17.05 34.91 31.84
CA CYS A 3 -15.78 35.63 32.00
C CYS A 3 -15.28 36.09 30.63
N LYS A 4 -15.17 37.42 30.49
CA LYS A 4 -14.48 38.12 29.40
C LYS A 4 -12.97 37.97 29.59
N CYS A 5 -12.26 37.53 28.56
CA CYS A 5 -10.83 37.78 28.46
C CYS A 5 -10.63 39.19 27.90
N LYS A 6 -9.89 40.03 28.64
CA LYS A 6 -9.44 41.37 28.22
C LYS A 6 -8.06 41.23 27.60
N ASP A 7 -7.89 41.88 26.45
CA ASP A 7 -6.64 42.42 25.90
C ASP A 7 -5.41 41.50 25.84
N LEU A 8 -5.19 40.91 24.66
CA LEU A 8 -3.87 40.44 24.22
C LEU A 8 -3.17 41.56 23.43
N LYS A 9 -2.27 42.28 24.10
CA LYS A 9 -1.34 43.22 23.46
C LYS A 9 -0.22 42.45 22.76
N LEU A 10 -0.06 42.67 21.45
CA LEU A 10 1.18 42.36 20.73
C LEU A 10 2.27 43.34 21.14
N ASN A 11 3.45 42.84 21.51
CA ASN A 11 4.67 43.63 21.67
C ASN A 11 5.64 43.40 20.50
N PRO A 12 6.42 44.44 20.13
CA PRO A 12 7.03 44.56 18.81
C PRO A 12 8.32 43.75 18.65
N VAL A 13 8.50 43.31 17.40
CA VAL A 13 9.74 42.92 16.69
C VAL A 13 11.00 43.00 17.54
N LEU A 14 11.45 41.84 18.02
CA LEU A 14 12.81 41.66 18.55
C LEU A 14 13.81 41.97 17.44
N LYS A 15 14.44 43.16 17.52
CA LYS A 15 15.62 43.52 16.73
C LYS A 15 16.70 42.47 16.96
N ARG A 16 16.99 41.67 15.92
CA ARG A 16 18.15 40.78 15.91
C ARG A 16 19.42 41.64 16.08
N LYS A 17 20.13 41.43 17.19
CA LYS A 17 21.50 41.92 17.35
C LYS A 17 22.39 41.18 16.33
N PRO A 18 23.36 41.83 15.68
CA PRO A 18 24.33 41.11 14.87
C PRO A 18 25.15 40.21 15.80
N LEU A 19 25.06 38.90 15.57
CA LEU A 19 25.95 37.93 16.20
C LEU A 19 27.37 38.20 15.69
N THR A 20 28.23 38.64 16.60
CA THR A 20 29.68 38.64 16.44
C THR A 20 30.14 37.27 16.00
N PHE A 21 30.79 37.22 14.85
CA PHE A 21 31.34 36.05 14.19
C PHE A 21 32.42 35.42 15.09
N SER A 22 32.08 34.37 15.83
CA SER A 22 33.06 33.49 16.45
C SER A 22 33.38 32.34 15.47
N PRO A 23 34.66 32.07 15.14
CA PRO A 23 35.01 31.00 14.23
C PRO A 23 35.04 29.70 15.01
N ILE A 24 33.89 29.06 15.19
CA ILE A 24 33.81 27.69 15.69
C ILE A 24 33.36 26.80 14.53
N TRP A 25 34.18 26.69 13.48
CA TRP A 25 33.91 25.78 12.37
C TRP A 25 35.19 25.30 11.71
N VAL A 26 35.87 24.27 12.25
CA VAL A 26 36.65 23.30 11.44
C VAL A 26 36.85 21.93 12.13
N LEU A 27 35.99 21.45 13.04
CA LEU A 27 36.26 20.15 13.69
C LEU A 27 35.82 18.91 12.87
N SER A 28 35.22 19.08 11.69
CA SER A 28 34.65 17.96 10.90
C SER A 28 35.03 17.94 9.41
N TYR A 29 36.05 18.70 8.99
CA TYR A 29 36.50 18.66 7.61
C TYR A 29 37.33 17.38 7.37
N VAL A 30 36.78 16.46 6.57
CA VAL A 30 37.47 15.23 6.12
C VAL A 30 37.91 15.44 4.67
N PRO A 31 39.20 15.24 4.32
CA PRO A 31 39.68 15.40 2.94
C PRO A 31 39.00 14.41 2.00
N GLU A 32 38.78 14.82 0.76
CA GLU A 32 38.14 13.96 -0.24
C GLU A 32 39.04 12.77 -0.58
N THR A 33 38.57 11.57 -0.26
CA THR A 33 39.20 10.29 -0.55
C THR A 33 38.14 9.31 -1.04
N SER A 34 38.55 8.12 -1.48
CA SER A 34 37.60 7.06 -1.89
C SER A 34 36.64 6.62 -0.79
N LEU A 35 36.90 6.97 0.48
CA LEU A 35 36.09 6.59 1.65
C LEU A 35 35.61 7.79 2.49
N SER A 36 35.88 9.02 2.05
CA SER A 36 35.52 10.23 2.82
C SER A 36 34.03 10.56 2.78
N ARG A 37 33.36 10.15 1.70
CA ARG A 37 31.91 10.24 1.54
C ARG A 37 31.38 8.85 1.21
N PRO A 38 30.14 8.55 1.61
CA PRO A 38 29.50 7.33 1.12
C PRO A 38 29.45 7.35 -0.41
N PRO A 39 29.40 6.16 -1.05
CA PRO A 39 29.41 6.06 -2.51
C PRO A 39 28.14 6.62 -3.18
N TRP A 40 27.09 6.91 -2.41
CA TRP A 40 25.85 7.51 -2.92
C TRP A 40 25.88 9.04 -2.82
N SER A 41 25.18 9.69 -3.75
CA SER A 41 25.06 11.13 -3.81
C SER A 41 24.21 11.68 -2.66
N ASP A 42 24.58 12.86 -2.16
CA ASP A 42 23.76 13.62 -1.22
C ASP A 42 22.49 14.12 -1.92
N LEU A 43 21.33 13.69 -1.42
CA LEU A 43 20.03 14.14 -1.92
C LEU A 43 19.64 15.46 -1.22
N PRO A 44 19.09 16.44 -1.96
CA PRO A 44 18.65 17.70 -1.36
C PRO A 44 17.49 17.46 -0.40
N LEU A 45 17.43 18.25 0.68
CA LEU A 45 16.30 18.25 1.60
C LEU A 45 15.07 18.80 0.89
N LEU A 46 14.04 17.96 0.73
CA LEU A 46 12.80 18.33 0.07
C LEU A 46 11.93 19.19 0.99
N ASN A 47 11.37 20.27 0.45
CA ASN A 47 10.43 21.13 1.16
C ASN A 47 9.05 20.47 1.21
N LYS A 48 8.58 20.11 2.41
CA LYS A 48 7.32 19.39 2.64
C LYS A 48 6.10 20.08 2.03
N GLU A 49 6.08 21.41 2.04
CA GLU A 49 4.96 22.19 1.48
C GLU A 49 4.87 22.07 -0.04
N GLU A 50 6.02 22.08 -0.73
CA GLU A 50 6.07 21.93 -2.18
C GLU A 50 5.70 20.52 -2.62
N GLU A 51 6.14 19.49 -1.88
CA GLU A 51 5.73 18.10 -2.12
C GLU A 51 4.22 17.93 -1.98
N GLN A 52 3.61 18.49 -0.92
CA GLN A 52 2.17 18.43 -0.73
C GLN A 52 1.40 19.06 -1.90
N ARG A 53 1.87 20.21 -2.42
CA ARG A 53 1.27 20.84 -3.60
C ARG A 53 1.39 19.95 -4.83
N ARG A 54 2.56 19.35 -5.06
CA ARG A 54 2.77 18.42 -6.19
C ARG A 54 1.88 17.19 -6.07
N HIS A 55 1.79 16.58 -4.90
CA HIS A 55 0.91 15.44 -4.63
C HIS A 55 -0.56 15.80 -4.88
N GLN A 56 -1.01 16.97 -4.43
CA GLN A 56 -2.38 17.42 -4.64
C GLN A 56 -2.73 17.55 -6.12
N VAL A 57 -1.83 18.12 -6.93
CA VAL A 57 -2.02 18.25 -8.38
C VAL A 57 -2.11 16.88 -9.06
N VAL A 58 -1.26 15.92 -8.66
CA VAL A 58 -1.30 14.55 -9.21
C VAL A 58 -2.62 13.85 -8.84
N VAL A 59 -3.06 13.95 -7.59
CA VAL A 59 -4.33 13.35 -7.14
C VAL A 59 -5.52 13.96 -7.90
N GLN A 60 -5.53 15.28 -8.12
CA GLN A 60 -6.57 15.92 -8.92
C GLN A 60 -6.61 15.41 -10.35
N LYS A 61 -5.45 15.24 -11.01
CA LYS A 61 -5.37 14.65 -12.36
C LYS A 61 -5.93 13.23 -12.41
N VAL A 62 -5.55 12.39 -11.45
CA VAL A 62 -6.05 11.01 -11.37
C VAL A 62 -7.57 11.00 -11.16
N ASN A 63 -8.10 11.86 -10.30
CA ASN A 63 -9.55 11.97 -10.12
C ASN A 63 -10.28 12.38 -11.41
N THR A 64 -9.73 13.35 -12.18
CA THR A 64 -10.33 13.73 -13.47
C THR A 64 -10.33 12.60 -14.50
N LEU A 65 -9.29 11.73 -14.51
CA LEU A 65 -9.23 10.55 -15.37
C LEU A 65 -10.27 9.49 -14.95
N ILE A 66 -10.48 9.32 -13.64
CA ILE A 66 -11.51 8.40 -13.12
C ILE A 66 -12.92 8.92 -13.43
N GLU A 67 -13.17 10.22 -13.29
CA GLU A 67 -14.47 10.86 -13.57
C GLU A 67 -14.83 10.81 -15.06
N SER A 68 -13.87 11.07 -15.94
CA SER A 68 -14.03 10.96 -17.40
C SER A 68 -14.19 9.52 -17.90
N ARG A 69 -13.93 8.53 -17.02
CA ARG A 69 -13.88 7.08 -17.35
C ARG A 69 -12.89 6.75 -18.47
N GLU A 70 -11.85 7.56 -18.62
CA GLU A 70 -10.74 7.35 -19.54
C GLU A 70 -9.74 6.37 -18.91
N TYR A 71 -10.19 5.15 -18.62
CA TYR A 71 -9.33 4.08 -18.15
C TYR A 71 -9.65 2.78 -18.90
N GLY A 72 -8.59 2.07 -19.28
CA GLY A 72 -8.70 0.75 -19.91
C GLY A 72 -9.08 -0.36 -18.92
N ARG A 73 -8.65 -1.58 -19.21
CA ARG A 73 -8.87 -2.74 -18.33
C ARG A 73 -8.15 -2.54 -16.98
N LEU A 74 -8.89 -2.64 -15.89
CA LEU A 74 -8.35 -2.58 -14.54
C LEU A 74 -7.93 -3.95 -14.03
N PHE A 75 -6.96 -3.97 -13.12
CA PHE A 75 -6.62 -5.13 -12.30
C PHE A 75 -6.62 -4.74 -10.83
N ALA A 76 -6.89 -5.69 -9.96
CA ALA A 76 -6.84 -5.51 -8.52
C ALA A 76 -6.01 -6.60 -7.85
N VAL A 77 -5.46 -6.27 -6.69
CA VAL A 77 -4.89 -7.25 -5.75
C VAL A 77 -5.83 -7.35 -4.57
N VAL A 78 -6.39 -8.54 -4.37
CA VAL A 78 -7.37 -8.83 -3.32
C VAL A 78 -6.80 -9.83 -2.33
N HIS A 79 -7.04 -9.62 -1.03
CA HIS A 79 -6.69 -10.58 0.00
C HIS A 79 -7.91 -11.44 0.33
N PHE A 80 -7.90 -12.67 -0.18
CA PHE A 80 -9.01 -13.60 -0.04
C PHE A 80 -8.50 -14.99 0.34
N ALA A 81 -9.21 -15.67 1.25
CA ALA A 81 -8.83 -17.00 1.75
C ALA A 81 -7.36 -17.08 2.27
N SER A 82 -6.90 -16.03 2.97
CA SER A 82 -5.52 -15.92 3.51
C SER A 82 -4.41 -15.91 2.45
N ARG A 83 -4.74 -15.69 1.18
CA ARG A 83 -3.80 -15.50 0.08
C ARG A 83 -4.11 -14.18 -0.63
N GLN A 84 -3.11 -13.64 -1.33
CA GLN A 84 -3.30 -12.48 -2.19
C GLN A 84 -3.45 -12.94 -3.64
N TRP A 85 -4.47 -12.43 -4.32
CA TRP A 85 -4.80 -12.77 -5.69
C TRP A 85 -4.69 -11.52 -6.54
N LYS A 86 -3.97 -11.61 -7.66
CA LYS A 86 -4.06 -10.64 -8.75
C LYS A 86 -5.25 -11.06 -9.60
N VAL A 87 -6.25 -10.19 -9.68
CA VAL A 87 -7.49 -10.43 -10.41
C VAL A 87 -7.71 -9.35 -11.44
N THR A 88 -8.20 -9.74 -12.62
CA THR A 88 -8.75 -8.84 -13.62
C THR A 88 -10.19 -9.22 -13.93
N ASN A 89 -10.90 -8.39 -14.70
CA ASN A 89 -12.24 -8.77 -15.17
C ASN A 89 -12.16 -10.08 -15.96
N GLU A 90 -13.13 -10.98 -15.74
CA GLU A 90 -13.27 -12.28 -16.43
C GLU A 90 -12.23 -13.36 -16.06
N ASP A 91 -11.37 -13.11 -15.07
CA ASP A 91 -10.45 -14.13 -14.59
C ASP A 91 -11.12 -15.14 -13.65
N LEU A 92 -10.60 -16.38 -13.66
CA LEU A 92 -11.01 -17.44 -12.75
C LEU A 92 -9.96 -17.63 -11.65
N ILE A 93 -10.40 -17.70 -10.40
CA ILE A 93 -9.56 -18.01 -9.25
C ILE A 93 -10.02 -19.32 -8.59
N LEU A 94 -9.08 -20.21 -8.33
CA LEU A 94 -9.32 -21.46 -7.61
C LEU A 94 -9.00 -21.25 -6.13
N ILE A 95 -9.98 -21.50 -5.26
CA ILE A 95 -9.84 -21.37 -3.81
C ILE A 95 -9.98 -22.74 -3.18
N GLU A 96 -9.01 -23.13 -2.35
CA GLU A 96 -9.02 -24.41 -1.62
C GLU A 96 -10.01 -24.41 -0.43
N ASN A 97 -10.42 -23.24 0.05
CA ASN A 97 -11.27 -23.10 1.22
C ASN A 97 -12.75 -23.24 0.86
N HIS A 98 -13.54 -23.79 1.79
CA HIS A 98 -14.99 -23.81 1.67
C HIS A 98 -15.59 -22.40 1.85
N ILE A 99 -16.54 -22.05 0.98
CA ILE A 99 -17.28 -20.79 1.02
C ILE A 99 -18.77 -21.12 1.19
N GLU A 100 -19.43 -20.44 2.13
CA GLU A 100 -20.87 -20.53 2.42
C GLU A 100 -21.72 -19.75 1.40
N ALA A 101 -21.46 -19.91 0.10
CA ALA A 101 -22.21 -19.28 -0.99
C ALA A 101 -22.56 -20.35 -2.04
N GLU A 102 -23.75 -20.33 -2.61
CA GLU A 102 -24.18 -21.31 -3.62
C GLU A 102 -23.55 -21.02 -4.99
N CYS A 103 -23.56 -22.01 -5.89
CA CYS A 103 -23.11 -21.79 -7.26
C CYS A 103 -24.07 -20.81 -7.95
N GLY A 104 -23.54 -19.72 -8.50
CA GLY A 104 -24.30 -18.61 -9.07
C GLY A 104 -24.35 -17.37 -8.17
N ASP A 105 -23.98 -17.48 -6.89
CA ASP A 105 -24.01 -16.34 -5.98
C ASP A 105 -22.93 -15.31 -6.28
N ARG A 106 -23.30 -14.03 -6.13
CA ARG A 106 -22.40 -12.89 -6.26
C ARG A 106 -21.85 -12.51 -4.89
N ILE A 107 -20.55 -12.63 -4.73
CA ILE A 107 -19.81 -12.24 -3.53
C ILE A 107 -19.05 -10.94 -3.78
N VAL A 108 -18.98 -10.08 -2.78
CA VAL A 108 -18.19 -8.84 -2.82
C VAL A 108 -16.90 -9.05 -2.03
N LEU A 109 -15.76 -8.83 -2.69
CA LEU A 109 -14.45 -8.95 -2.05
C LEU A 109 -14.07 -7.63 -1.38
N GLU A 110 -14.21 -7.55 -0.07
CA GLU A 110 -13.99 -6.31 0.67
C GLU A 110 -12.50 -5.93 0.80
N LYS A 111 -11.62 -6.92 0.91
CA LYS A 111 -10.20 -6.70 1.21
C LYS A 111 -9.41 -6.48 -0.07
N VAL A 112 -9.49 -5.26 -0.62
CA VAL A 112 -8.68 -4.83 -1.76
C VAL A 112 -7.45 -4.06 -1.28
N LEU A 113 -6.26 -4.47 -1.72
CA LEU A 113 -4.99 -3.83 -1.37
C LEU A 113 -4.60 -2.78 -2.40
N LEU A 114 -4.78 -3.10 -3.68
CA LEU A 114 -4.29 -2.30 -4.79
C LEU A 114 -5.26 -2.41 -5.96
N VAL A 115 -5.46 -1.31 -6.67
CA VAL A 115 -6.12 -1.28 -7.99
C VAL A 115 -5.21 -0.56 -8.97
N GLY A 116 -5.00 -1.13 -10.14
CA GLY A 116 -4.18 -0.55 -11.20
C GLY A 116 -4.95 -0.45 -12.51
N GLY A 117 -4.78 0.67 -13.19
CA GLY A 117 -5.07 0.84 -14.60
C GLY A 117 -3.78 0.95 -15.40
N GLU A 118 -3.91 1.39 -16.65
CA GLU A 118 -2.77 1.61 -17.56
C GLU A 118 -1.90 2.80 -17.09
N ASP A 119 -2.54 3.92 -16.75
CA ASP A 119 -1.84 5.18 -16.42
C ASP A 119 -1.67 5.45 -14.92
N PHE A 120 -2.43 4.77 -14.07
CA PHE A 120 -2.42 5.04 -12.63
C PHE A 120 -2.60 3.79 -11.78
N THR A 121 -2.11 3.87 -10.54
CA THR A 121 -2.27 2.81 -9.53
C THR A 121 -2.67 3.41 -8.19
N LEU A 122 -3.69 2.83 -7.57
CA LEU A 122 -4.15 3.16 -6.23
C LEU A 122 -3.65 2.08 -5.27
N ILE A 123 -2.85 2.48 -4.28
CA ILE A 123 -2.24 1.58 -3.30
C ILE A 123 -2.80 1.90 -1.91
N GLY A 124 -3.36 0.89 -1.25
CA GLY A 124 -3.89 0.98 0.10
C GLY A 124 -2.79 1.00 1.17
N LYS A 125 -3.16 1.50 2.36
CA LYS A 125 -2.30 1.47 3.55
C LYS A 125 -3.06 0.84 4.74
N PRO A 126 -3.07 -0.50 4.89
CA PRO A 126 -2.70 -1.53 3.91
C PRO A 126 -3.83 -1.90 2.94
N LEU A 127 -5.07 -1.51 3.24
CA LEU A 127 -6.26 -1.75 2.42
C LEU A 127 -6.79 -0.41 1.86
N LEU A 128 -7.51 -0.47 0.74
CA LEU A 128 -8.31 0.64 0.25
C LEU A 128 -9.60 0.71 1.08
N ARG A 129 -9.65 1.62 2.06
CA ARG A 129 -10.72 1.67 3.09
C ARG A 129 -12.06 2.19 2.59
N TYR A 130 -12.08 2.99 1.52
CA TYR A 130 -13.30 3.59 1.00
C TYR A 130 -14.05 2.55 0.16
N ARG A 131 -15.12 1.98 0.72
CA ARG A 131 -16.04 1.06 0.02
C ARG A 131 -16.59 1.65 -1.28
N ASP A 132 -16.73 2.97 -1.33
CA ASP A 132 -17.26 3.69 -2.49
C ASP A 132 -16.22 3.85 -3.61
N LEU A 133 -14.92 3.72 -3.31
CA LEU A 133 -13.85 3.89 -4.28
C LEU A 133 -13.66 2.64 -5.16
N VAL A 134 -13.75 1.45 -4.56
CA VAL A 134 -13.51 0.17 -5.25
C VAL A 134 -14.48 -0.89 -4.77
N ARG A 135 -15.21 -1.48 -5.71
CA ARG A 135 -16.07 -2.64 -5.48
C ARG A 135 -15.67 -3.76 -6.42
N VAL A 136 -15.13 -4.85 -5.86
CA VAL A 136 -14.77 -6.06 -6.62
C VAL A 136 -15.85 -7.10 -6.37
N GLU A 137 -16.58 -7.46 -7.43
CA GLU A 137 -17.59 -8.51 -7.40
C GLU A 137 -17.04 -9.78 -8.06
N ALA A 138 -17.31 -10.92 -7.45
CA ALA A 138 -17.00 -12.23 -8.00
C ALA A 138 -18.23 -13.13 -7.93
N THR A 139 -18.31 -14.10 -8.83
CA THR A 139 -19.40 -15.09 -8.88
C THR A 139 -18.84 -16.47 -8.58
N VAL A 140 -19.53 -17.24 -7.74
CA VAL A 140 -19.18 -18.64 -7.52
C VAL A 140 -19.65 -19.46 -8.72
N ILE A 141 -18.72 -20.10 -9.44
CA ILE A 141 -19.04 -20.87 -10.64
C ILE A 141 -19.31 -22.33 -10.28
N GLU A 142 -18.29 -23.00 -9.73
CA GLU A 142 -18.33 -24.41 -9.39
C GLU A 142 -17.65 -24.69 -8.04
N LYS A 143 -18.04 -25.79 -7.40
CA LYS A 143 -17.43 -26.33 -6.20
C LYS A 143 -16.99 -27.75 -6.48
N THR A 144 -15.69 -27.95 -6.62
CA THR A 144 -15.10 -29.23 -7.02
C THR A 144 -14.08 -29.66 -5.97
N GLU A 145 -14.04 -30.96 -5.68
CA GLU A 145 -12.97 -31.53 -4.86
C GLU A 145 -11.67 -31.57 -5.65
N SER A 146 -10.53 -31.45 -4.96
CA SER A 146 -9.23 -31.61 -5.62
C SER A 146 -9.06 -33.03 -6.14
N TRP A 147 -8.13 -33.20 -7.07
CA TRP A 147 -7.66 -34.52 -7.48
C TRP A 147 -7.16 -35.33 -6.26
N PRO A 148 -7.31 -36.67 -6.28
CA PRO A 148 -6.99 -37.50 -5.12
C PRO A 148 -5.50 -37.45 -4.80
N MET A 149 -5.13 -36.83 -3.69
CA MET A 149 -3.73 -36.62 -3.33
C MET A 149 -3.25 -37.72 -2.38
N VAL A 150 -2.26 -38.50 -2.83
CA VAL A 150 -1.71 -39.62 -2.06
C VAL A 150 -0.60 -39.15 -1.14
N HIS A 151 -0.84 -39.25 0.17
CA HIS A 151 0.16 -39.02 1.20
C HIS A 151 0.75 -40.35 1.69
N MET A 152 2.00 -40.62 1.32
CA MET A 152 2.75 -41.80 1.78
C MET A 152 3.81 -41.38 2.80
N ARG A 153 3.81 -42.02 3.98
CA ARG A 153 4.85 -41.89 4.99
C ARG A 153 5.53 -43.24 5.19
N PHE A 154 6.85 -43.27 5.09
CA PHE A 154 7.65 -44.48 5.21
C PHE A 154 8.87 -44.22 6.09
N TRP A 155 9.16 -45.14 7.02
CA TRP A 155 10.36 -45.10 7.86
C TRP A 155 11.13 -46.41 7.74
N LYS A 156 12.30 -46.32 7.11
CA LYS A 156 13.19 -47.45 6.83
C LYS A 156 13.58 -48.18 8.11
N ARG A 157 13.45 -49.52 8.15
CA ARG A 157 13.79 -50.41 9.28
C ARG A 157 12.95 -50.22 10.55
N HIS A 158 11.94 -49.36 10.55
CA HIS A 158 11.03 -49.17 11.70
C HIS A 158 9.63 -49.80 11.47
N ARG A 159 9.47 -50.66 10.45
CA ARG A 159 8.17 -51.27 10.04
C ARG A 159 7.02 -50.24 9.97
N PHE A 160 7.32 -49.01 9.60
CA PHE A 160 6.34 -47.93 9.54
C PHE A 160 6.14 -47.52 8.08
N GLN A 161 4.98 -47.88 7.54
CA GLN A 161 4.52 -47.48 6.22
C GLN A 161 3.03 -47.16 6.33
N LYS A 162 2.65 -45.92 6.05
CA LYS A 162 1.25 -45.46 6.09
C LYS A 162 0.93 -44.71 4.80
N LYS A 163 -0.12 -45.14 4.11
CA LYS A 163 -0.68 -44.47 2.93
C LYS A 163 -2.04 -43.89 3.31
N ARG A 164 -2.30 -42.64 2.94
CA ARG A 164 -3.61 -41.99 3.03
C ARG A 164 -3.91 -41.34 1.68
N SER A 165 -5.14 -41.46 1.20
CA SER A 165 -5.65 -40.65 0.10
C SER A 165 -6.58 -39.60 0.71
N LYS A 166 -6.44 -38.35 0.28
CA LYS A 166 -7.47 -37.33 0.43
C LYS A 166 -8.18 -37.16 -0.90
#